data_AF-A0A1V5N3B2-F1
#
_entry.id   AF-A0A1V5N3B2-F1
#
_cell.length_a   1.000
_cell.length_b   1.000
_cell.length_c   1.000
_cell.angle_alpha   90.00
_cell.angle_beta   90.00
_cell.angle_gamma   90.00
#
_symmetry.space_group_name_H-M   'P 1'
#
loop_
_entity.id
_entity.type
_entity.pdbx_description
1 polymer ?
#
loop_
_entity_poly.entity_id
_entity_poly.type
_entity_poly.pdbx_seq_one_letter_code
_entity_poly.pdbx_strand_id
1 'polypeptide(L)'
;MIIPPLATHKISAYGFCCESHDMSPTPGLKFKIGYMAPPDWQKLAEVIDKNNFPASAVQSAVWVLSNGHALSSVYDNDMASIHLLRKTLADIKGEEVPWYSIIYKTDTATLFSNVPEKVIGEIDYYLRNNAVITINVRNKNGVVMATPVRNMPANPGQNSYNLDLNVTGWKRGDYEIYIYTDLSTVHSKRAFKLP
;
A
#
# COMPACT_ATOMS: atom_id res chain seq x y z
N MET A 1 -10.13 8.81 31.43
CA MET A 1 -11.48 8.50 31.96
C MET A 1 -11.35 7.30 32.88
N ILE A 2 -11.88 7.35 34.10
CA ILE A 2 -11.87 6.22 35.05
C ILE A 2 -13.31 5.69 35.10
N ILE A 3 -13.51 4.41 34.79
CA ILE A 3 -14.83 3.75 34.83
C ILE A 3 -14.93 2.97 36.16
N PRO A 4 -15.92 3.26 37.03
CA PRO A 4 -16.11 2.52 38.28
C PRO A 4 -16.37 1.03 38.03
N PRO A 5 -16.06 0.13 39.00
CA PRO A 5 -16.37 -1.29 38.87
C PRO A 5 -17.86 -1.51 38.55
N LEU A 6 -18.15 -2.36 37.55
CA LEU A 6 -19.50 -2.70 37.09
C LEU A 6 -20.31 -1.53 36.48
N ALA A 7 -19.74 -0.33 36.36
CA ALA A 7 -20.40 0.79 35.69
C ALA A 7 -20.40 0.58 34.17
N THR A 8 -21.48 1.02 33.52
CA THR A 8 -21.61 1.04 32.06
C THR A 8 -21.53 2.46 31.57
N HIS A 9 -20.66 2.72 30.60
CA HIS A 9 -20.56 4.01 29.92
C HIS A 9 -20.79 3.84 28.43
N LYS A 10 -21.41 4.86 27.82
CA LYS A 10 -21.56 4.97 26.37
C LYS A 10 -20.52 5.96 25.85
N ILE A 11 -19.62 5.47 25.02
CA ILE A 11 -18.62 6.28 24.33
C ILE A 11 -18.80 6.11 22.82
N SER A 12 -18.62 7.20 22.08
CA SER A 12 -18.50 7.14 20.62
C SER A 12 -17.04 6.92 20.28
N ALA A 13 -16.76 5.92 19.46
CA ALA A 13 -15.41 5.60 19.00
C ALA A 13 -15.46 5.21 17.51
N TYR A 14 -14.34 5.42 16.82
CA TYR A 14 -14.16 4.87 15.48
C TYR A 14 -13.85 3.38 15.58
N GLY A 15 -14.62 2.56 14.85
CA GLY A 15 -14.43 1.12 14.77
C GLY A 15 -13.96 0.73 13.38
N PHE A 16 -12.90 -0.07 13.32
CA PHE A 16 -12.38 -0.65 12.08
C PHE A 16 -12.41 -2.17 12.18
N CYS A 17 -12.63 -2.84 11.05
CA CYS A 17 -12.75 -4.29 11.00
C CYS A 17 -11.37 -4.92 11.09
N CYS A 18 -11.12 -5.80 12.06
CA CYS A 18 -9.85 -6.55 12.13
C CYS A 18 -9.84 -7.77 11.20
N GLU A 19 -11.00 -8.20 10.71
CA GLU A 19 -11.12 -9.33 9.78
C GLU A 19 -11.58 -8.82 8.43
N SER A 20 -10.73 -8.91 7.41
CA SER A 20 -11.05 -8.44 6.06
C SER A 20 -12.12 -9.28 5.33
N HIS A 21 -12.43 -10.46 5.87
CA HIS A 21 -13.37 -11.42 5.26
C HIS A 21 -14.72 -11.48 5.98
N ASP A 22 -14.86 -10.85 7.16
CA ASP A 22 -16.07 -10.88 7.98
C ASP A 22 -16.83 -9.55 7.96
N MET A 23 -18.03 -9.54 8.52
CA MET A 23 -18.88 -8.34 8.60
C MET A 23 -18.38 -7.34 9.65
N SER A 24 -18.71 -6.06 9.42
CA SER A 24 -18.37 -4.96 10.30
C SER A 24 -19.16 -4.96 11.62
N PRO A 25 -18.60 -4.38 12.71
CA PRO A 25 -19.34 -4.21 13.95
C PRO A 25 -20.55 -3.28 13.76
N THR A 26 -21.69 -3.64 14.36
CA THR A 26 -22.93 -2.85 14.25
C THR A 26 -23.08 -1.84 15.39
N PRO A 27 -23.75 -0.69 15.18
CA PRO A 27 -24.01 0.28 16.23
C PRO A 27 -24.75 -0.33 17.43
N GLY A 28 -24.27 -0.05 18.65
CA GLY A 28 -24.89 -0.55 19.88
C GLY A 28 -24.34 -1.88 20.39
N LEU A 29 -23.28 -2.42 19.75
CA LEU A 29 -22.56 -3.58 20.27
C LEU A 29 -22.00 -3.28 21.66
N LYS A 30 -22.18 -4.23 22.58
CA LYS A 30 -21.66 -4.14 23.95
C LYS A 30 -20.25 -4.71 24.00
N PHE A 31 -19.30 -3.90 24.45
CA PHE A 31 -17.93 -4.35 24.70
C PHE A 31 -17.69 -4.53 26.19
N LYS A 32 -16.84 -5.49 26.54
CA LYS A 32 -16.26 -5.63 27.89
C LYS A 32 -14.83 -5.09 27.83
N ILE A 33 -14.40 -4.41 28.88
CA ILE A 33 -13.00 -3.97 29.00
C ILE A 33 -12.15 -5.24 29.13
N GLY A 34 -11.31 -5.48 28.13
CA GLY A 34 -10.35 -6.58 28.11
C GLY A 34 -8.97 -6.14 28.55
N TYR A 35 -7.97 -6.96 28.23
CA TYR A 35 -6.57 -6.60 28.41
C TYR A 35 -6.15 -5.50 27.44
N MET A 36 -5.10 -4.76 27.81
CA MET A 36 -4.48 -3.80 26.91
C MET A 36 -3.90 -4.53 25.68
N ALA A 37 -4.09 -3.95 24.50
CA ALA A 37 -3.53 -4.51 23.27
C ALA A 37 -1.99 -4.47 23.30
N PRO A 38 -1.30 -5.30 22.49
CA PRO A 38 0.17 -5.25 22.37
C PRO A 38 0.71 -3.85 21.99
N PRO A 39 1.98 -3.53 22.28
CA PRO A 39 2.57 -2.22 22.02
C PRO A 39 2.42 -1.73 20.57
N ASP A 40 2.50 -2.63 19.59
CA ASP A 40 2.37 -2.29 18.17
C ASP A 40 0.97 -1.75 17.83
N TRP A 41 -0.06 -2.37 18.40
CA TRP A 41 -1.46 -1.92 18.25
C TRP A 41 -1.69 -0.58 18.95
N GLN A 42 -1.07 -0.37 20.12
CA GLN A 42 -1.12 0.91 20.81
C GLN A 42 -0.45 2.01 19.98
N LYS A 43 0.74 1.74 19.42
CA LYS A 43 1.46 2.67 18.54
C LYS A 43 0.63 3.06 17.31
N LEU A 44 0.03 2.07 16.63
CA LEU A 44 -0.84 2.35 15.48
C LEU A 44 -2.06 3.19 15.90
N ALA A 45 -2.74 2.83 16.98
CA ALA A 45 -3.91 3.56 17.47
C ALA A 45 -3.57 5.01 17.86
N GLU A 46 -2.44 5.23 18.53
CA GLU A 46 -1.98 6.59 18.87
C GLU A 46 -1.67 7.43 17.63
N VAL A 47 -1.05 6.84 16.61
CA VAL A 47 -0.74 7.54 15.36
C VAL A 47 -2.04 7.90 14.62
N ILE A 48 -3.04 7.02 14.61
CA ILE A 48 -4.35 7.32 14.03
C ILE A 48 -5.09 8.39 14.83
N ASP A 49 -5.07 8.34 16.16
CA ASP A 49 -5.77 9.33 17.00
C ASP A 49 -5.19 10.75 16.86
N LYS A 50 -3.86 10.84 16.72
CA LYS A 50 -3.15 12.13 16.59
C LYS A 50 -3.22 12.73 15.18
N ASN A 51 -3.70 12.00 14.17
CA ASN A 51 -3.64 12.42 12.77
C ASN A 51 -4.96 12.14 12.03
N ASN A 52 -5.38 13.05 11.16
CA ASN A 52 -6.64 12.91 10.43
C ASN A 52 -6.45 12.12 9.11
N PHE A 53 -6.20 10.81 9.21
CA PHE A 53 -6.06 9.96 8.02
C PHE A 53 -7.41 9.59 7.40
N PRO A 54 -7.46 9.35 6.08
CA PRO A 54 -8.65 8.79 5.42
C PRO A 54 -9.06 7.44 6.02
N ALA A 55 -10.36 7.25 6.27
CA ALA A 55 -10.87 6.04 6.91
C ALA A 55 -10.55 4.75 6.13
N SER A 56 -10.51 4.81 4.80
CA SER A 56 -10.09 3.70 3.93
C SER A 56 -8.64 3.29 4.17
N ALA A 57 -7.72 4.26 4.27
CA ALA A 57 -6.31 4.03 4.54
C ALA A 57 -6.12 3.42 5.94
N VAL A 58 -6.88 3.89 6.94
CA VAL A 58 -6.87 3.32 8.29
C VAL A 58 -7.39 1.88 8.29
N GLN A 59 -8.49 1.58 7.59
CA GLN A 59 -9.02 0.23 7.48
C GLN A 59 -8.00 -0.74 6.83
N SER A 60 -7.32 -0.30 5.77
CA SER A 60 -6.23 -1.09 5.16
C SER A 60 -5.05 -1.27 6.12
N ALA A 61 -4.68 -0.23 6.87
CA ALA A 61 -3.61 -0.30 7.87
C ALA A 61 -3.91 -1.32 8.98
N VAL A 62 -5.17 -1.38 9.43
CA VAL A 62 -5.62 -2.40 10.38
C VAL A 62 -5.42 -3.80 9.79
N TRP A 63 -5.81 -4.05 8.54
CA TRP A 63 -5.61 -5.35 7.87
C TRP A 63 -4.16 -5.73 7.62
N VAL A 64 -3.25 -4.75 7.52
CA VAL A 64 -1.82 -5.01 7.46
C VAL A 64 -1.32 -5.65 8.76
N LEU A 65 -1.83 -5.22 9.93
CA LEU A 65 -1.44 -5.79 11.22
C LEU A 65 -2.27 -7.03 11.61
N SER A 66 -3.57 -7.06 11.35
CA SER A 66 -4.44 -8.17 11.77
C SER A 66 -4.39 -9.38 10.84
N ASN A 67 -4.47 -9.16 9.52
CA ASN A 67 -4.54 -10.22 8.51
C ASN A 67 -3.21 -10.41 7.76
N GLY A 68 -2.18 -9.63 8.09
CA GLY A 68 -0.86 -9.73 7.46
C GLY A 68 -0.85 -9.26 6.00
N HIS A 69 -1.76 -8.37 5.61
CA HIS A 69 -1.79 -7.82 4.26
C HIS A 69 -0.50 -7.07 3.92
N ALA A 70 -0.19 -6.98 2.63
CA ALA A 70 0.98 -6.25 2.16
C ALA A 70 0.87 -4.75 2.48
N LEU A 71 1.93 -4.12 2.97
CA LEU A 71 1.94 -2.68 3.28
C LEU A 71 1.64 -1.81 2.05
N SER A 72 1.95 -2.31 0.85
CA SER A 72 1.60 -1.67 -0.42
C SER A 72 0.08 -1.56 -0.66
N SER A 73 -0.78 -2.24 0.13
CA SER A 73 -2.24 -2.10 0.05
C SER A 73 -2.77 -0.80 0.68
N VAL A 74 -1.96 -0.13 1.51
CA VAL A 74 -2.33 1.14 2.14
C VAL A 74 -2.12 2.26 1.14
N TYR A 75 -3.21 2.64 0.48
CA TYR A 75 -3.25 3.61 -0.60
C TYR A 75 -4.27 4.72 -0.31
N ASP A 76 -3.91 5.93 -0.73
CA ASP A 76 -4.79 7.08 -0.88
C ASP A 76 -4.33 7.89 -2.10
N ASN A 77 -5.23 8.67 -2.71
CA ASN A 77 -4.87 9.53 -3.83
C ASN A 77 -3.84 10.60 -3.42
N ASP A 78 -3.88 11.06 -2.16
CA ASP A 78 -2.83 11.87 -1.56
C ASP A 78 -1.88 10.98 -0.74
N MET A 79 -0.88 10.42 -1.41
CA MET A 79 0.14 9.57 -0.79
C MET A 79 0.95 10.28 0.30
N ALA A 80 1.09 11.60 0.24
CA ALA A 80 1.81 12.36 1.26
C ALA A 80 1.02 12.38 2.58
N SER A 81 -0.30 12.50 2.50
CA SER A 81 -1.18 12.49 3.69
C SER A 81 -1.08 11.19 4.50
N ILE A 82 -0.82 10.05 3.85
CA ILE A 82 -0.73 8.73 4.50
C ILE A 82 0.72 8.25 4.70
N HIS A 83 1.72 9.08 4.38
CA HIS A 83 3.12 8.67 4.47
C HIS A 83 3.51 8.26 5.90
N LEU A 84 3.10 9.04 6.91
CA LEU A 84 3.36 8.73 8.31
C LEU A 84 2.72 7.40 8.74
N LEU A 85 1.51 7.12 8.26
CA LEU A 85 0.81 5.86 8.52
C LEU A 85 1.58 4.67 7.94
N ARG A 86 1.99 4.75 6.67
CA ARG A 86 2.79 3.71 6.00
C ARG A 86 4.13 3.50 6.69
N LYS A 87 4.81 4.58 7.07
CA LYS A 87 6.09 4.52 7.80
C LYS A 87 5.93 3.83 9.15
N THR A 88 4.86 4.16 9.89
CA THR A 88 4.57 3.53 11.18
C THR A 88 4.38 2.02 11.06
N LEU A 89 3.63 1.58 10.05
CA LEU A 89 3.42 0.16 9.78
C LEU A 89 4.71 -0.55 9.35
N ALA A 90 5.52 0.11 8.51
CA ALA A 90 6.83 -0.38 8.08
C ALA A 90 7.75 -0.62 9.28
N ASP A 91 7.82 0.36 10.19
CA ASP A 91 8.58 0.27 11.44
C ASP A 91 8.09 -0.87 12.35
N ILE A 92 6.76 -1.06 12.46
CA ILE A 92 6.16 -2.15 13.25
C ILE A 92 6.52 -3.52 12.65
N LYS A 93 6.45 -3.65 11.33
CA LYS A 93 6.73 -4.90 10.62
C LYS A 93 8.22 -5.18 10.41
N GLY A 94 9.08 -4.19 10.63
CA GLY A 94 10.51 -4.28 10.32
C GLY A 94 10.80 -4.38 8.82
N GLU A 95 9.96 -3.78 7.98
CA GLU A 95 10.12 -3.74 6.52
C GLU A 95 10.29 -2.29 6.03
N GLU A 96 10.83 -2.10 4.82
CA GLU A 96 10.90 -0.76 4.22
C GLU A 96 9.55 -0.34 3.64
N VAL A 97 9.26 0.97 3.61
CA VAL A 97 8.07 1.50 2.95
C VAL A 97 8.17 1.21 1.45
N PRO A 98 7.24 0.45 0.85
CA PRO A 98 7.27 0.19 -0.58
C PRO A 98 7.16 1.49 -1.37
N TRP A 99 7.95 1.63 -2.44
CA TRP A 99 7.87 2.77 -3.38
C TRP A 99 6.60 2.75 -4.25
N TYR A 100 5.83 1.65 -4.20
CA TYR A 100 4.62 1.43 -4.97
C TYR A 100 3.41 1.16 -4.07
N SER A 101 2.23 1.24 -4.66
CA SER A 101 0.95 0.86 -4.06
C SER A 101 0.21 -0.11 -4.98
N ILE A 102 -0.56 -1.02 -4.37
CA ILE A 102 -1.44 -1.94 -5.06
C ILE A 102 -2.87 -1.48 -4.80
N ILE A 103 -3.58 -1.18 -5.89
CA ILE A 103 -5.02 -0.92 -5.85
C ILE A 103 -5.71 -2.24 -6.15
N TYR A 104 -6.59 -2.65 -5.25
CA TYR A 104 -7.41 -3.84 -5.39
C TYR A 104 -8.75 -3.48 -6.00
N LYS A 105 -9.31 -4.42 -6.76
CA LYS A 105 -10.63 -4.28 -7.34
C LYS A 105 -11.68 -4.09 -6.23
N THR A 106 -12.58 -3.12 -6.38
CA THR A 106 -13.75 -3.00 -5.50
C THR A 106 -14.79 -4.05 -5.85
N ASP A 107 -15.35 -4.69 -4.82
CA ASP A 107 -16.45 -5.64 -4.95
C ASP A 107 -17.59 -5.17 -4.05
N THR A 108 -18.83 -5.25 -4.52
CA THR A 108 -20.01 -4.87 -3.75
C THR A 108 -20.46 -5.96 -2.78
N ALA A 109 -19.99 -7.21 -2.97
CA ALA A 109 -20.35 -8.34 -2.13
C ALA A 109 -19.37 -8.60 -0.97
N THR A 110 -18.15 -8.05 -1.03
CA THR A 110 -17.08 -8.31 -0.07
C THR A 110 -16.42 -7.01 0.39
N LEU A 111 -15.97 -6.96 1.65
CA LEU A 111 -15.25 -5.79 2.18
C LEU A 111 -13.87 -5.62 1.54
N PHE A 112 -13.25 -6.72 1.11
CA PHE A 112 -11.96 -6.73 0.43
C PHE A 112 -11.90 -7.88 -0.58
N SER A 113 -11.75 -7.56 -1.86
CA SER A 113 -11.72 -8.58 -2.93
C SER A 113 -10.43 -9.40 -2.95
N ASN A 114 -9.33 -8.83 -2.43
CA ASN A 114 -7.98 -9.37 -2.56
C ASN A 114 -7.55 -9.66 -4.01
N VAL A 115 -8.17 -8.99 -5.00
CA VAL A 115 -7.80 -9.09 -6.42
C VAL A 115 -7.01 -7.84 -6.82
N PRO A 116 -5.68 -7.92 -7.04
CA PRO A 116 -4.89 -6.80 -7.53
C PRO A 116 -5.38 -6.35 -8.90
N GLU A 117 -5.70 -5.06 -9.03
CA GLU A 117 -6.16 -4.45 -10.28
C GLU A 117 -5.05 -3.59 -10.89
N LYS A 118 -4.43 -2.74 -10.08
CA LYS A 118 -3.36 -1.84 -10.51
C LYS A 118 -2.17 -1.83 -9.57
N VAL A 119 -1.00 -1.61 -10.14
CA VAL A 119 0.20 -1.17 -9.43
C VAL A 119 0.53 0.24 -9.88
N ILE A 120 0.68 1.13 -8.91
CA ILE A 120 1.03 2.53 -9.14
C ILE A 120 2.25 2.90 -8.31
N GLY A 121 3.01 3.89 -8.77
CA GLY A 121 4.17 4.38 -8.05
C GLY A 121 4.97 5.37 -8.88
N GLU A 122 5.84 6.11 -8.22
CA GLU A 122 6.71 7.08 -8.88
C GLU A 122 8.14 6.51 -8.96
N ILE A 123 8.75 6.58 -10.13
CA ILE A 123 10.12 6.14 -10.36
C ILE A 123 10.95 7.31 -10.85
N ASP A 124 11.76 7.85 -9.94
CA ASP A 124 12.76 8.85 -10.23
C ASP A 124 14.02 8.25 -10.86
N TYR A 125 14.55 8.91 -11.89
CA TYR A 125 15.81 8.56 -12.55
C TYR A 125 16.51 9.79 -13.12
N TYR A 126 17.83 9.72 -13.24
CA TYR A 126 18.66 10.84 -13.69
C TYR A 126 19.40 10.49 -14.98
N LEU A 127 19.23 11.30 -16.02
CA LEU A 127 19.93 11.13 -17.29
C LEU A 127 21.07 12.13 -17.41
N ARG A 128 22.27 11.65 -17.76
CA ARG A 128 23.44 12.52 -18.00
C ARG A 128 23.38 13.24 -19.34
N ASN A 129 22.87 12.56 -20.36
CA ASN A 129 22.76 13.04 -21.74
C ASN A 129 21.35 12.75 -22.26
N ASN A 130 21.00 13.33 -23.40
CA ASN A 130 19.82 12.89 -24.15
C ASN A 130 19.91 11.40 -24.42
N ALA A 131 18.82 10.67 -24.19
CA ALA A 131 18.76 9.23 -24.39
C ALA A 131 17.38 8.80 -24.87
N VAL A 132 17.29 7.61 -25.44
CA VAL A 132 16.00 6.98 -25.78
C VAL A 132 15.62 5.98 -24.69
N ILE A 133 14.49 6.22 -24.02
CA ILE A 133 14.00 5.43 -22.89
C ILE A 133 13.03 4.34 -23.33
N THR A 134 13.22 3.14 -22.80
CA THR A 134 12.23 2.06 -22.84
C THR A 134 12.04 1.53 -21.42
N ILE A 135 10.79 1.42 -20.99
CA ILE A 135 10.44 0.84 -19.69
C ILE A 135 9.71 -0.46 -19.94
N ASN A 136 10.22 -1.56 -19.37
CA ASN A 136 9.51 -2.83 -19.41
C ASN A 136 9.40 -3.47 -18.02
N VAL A 137 8.33 -4.24 -17.86
CA VAL A 137 8.01 -4.97 -16.64
C VAL A 137 8.19 -6.44 -16.93
N ARG A 138 8.93 -7.14 -16.07
CA ARG A 138 9.25 -8.56 -16.22
C ARG A 138 8.82 -9.32 -14.98
N ASN A 139 8.41 -10.56 -15.15
CA ASN A 139 8.22 -11.48 -14.02
C ASN A 139 9.56 -12.11 -13.59
N LYS A 140 9.55 -12.89 -12.50
CA LYS A 140 10.72 -13.62 -11.99
C LYS A 140 11.44 -14.54 -13.00
N ASN A 141 10.77 -14.96 -14.08
CA ASN A 141 11.36 -15.80 -15.13
C ASN A 141 11.98 -14.96 -16.26
N GLY A 142 12.01 -13.63 -16.12
CA GLY A 142 12.51 -12.69 -17.12
C GLY A 142 11.54 -12.43 -18.28
N VAL A 143 10.33 -13.00 -18.25
CA VAL A 143 9.32 -12.79 -19.30
C VAL A 143 8.76 -11.38 -19.19
N VAL A 144 8.77 -10.65 -20.29
CA VAL A 144 8.19 -9.31 -20.38
C VAL A 144 6.67 -9.41 -20.30
N MET A 145 6.11 -8.80 -19.26
CA MET A 145 4.68 -8.76 -18.98
C MET A 145 4.03 -7.48 -19.54
N ALA A 146 4.77 -6.38 -19.56
CA ALA A 146 4.33 -5.11 -20.13
C ALA A 146 5.51 -4.27 -20.62
N THR A 147 5.25 -3.33 -21.52
CA THR A 147 6.21 -2.31 -21.96
C THR A 147 5.52 -0.94 -21.95
N PRO A 148 5.39 -0.31 -20.77
CA PRO A 148 4.63 0.94 -20.65
C PRO A 148 5.21 2.10 -21.44
N VAL A 149 6.53 2.13 -21.65
CA VAL A 149 7.21 3.14 -22.45
C VAL A 149 8.09 2.44 -23.49
N ARG A 150 7.98 2.84 -24.75
CA ARG A 150 8.77 2.31 -25.84
C ARG A 150 9.43 3.43 -26.63
N ASN A 151 10.76 3.41 -26.69
CA ASN A 151 11.58 4.30 -27.51
C ASN A 151 11.24 5.79 -27.37
N MET A 152 11.04 6.26 -26.15
CA MET A 152 10.68 7.65 -25.87
C MET A 152 11.95 8.49 -25.68
N PRO A 153 12.20 9.54 -26.49
CA PRO A 153 13.31 10.46 -26.23
C PRO A 153 13.12 11.17 -24.88
N ALA A 154 14.20 11.27 -24.11
CA ALA A 154 14.23 11.97 -22.84
C ALA A 154 15.46 12.87 -22.74
N ASN A 155 15.27 14.02 -22.11
CA ASN A 155 16.30 15.04 -21.92
C ASN A 155 17.18 14.72 -20.70
N PRO A 156 18.42 15.22 -20.66
CA PRO A 156 19.27 15.12 -19.46
C PRO A 156 18.64 15.83 -18.27
N GLY A 157 19.01 15.41 -17.07
CA GLY A 157 18.50 15.91 -15.81
C GLY A 157 17.65 14.90 -15.05
N GLN A 158 16.99 15.39 -14.01
CA GLN A 158 16.06 14.61 -13.21
C GLN A 158 14.77 14.37 -14.00
N ASN A 159 14.39 13.10 -14.13
CA ASN A 159 13.17 12.66 -14.76
C ASN A 159 12.39 11.80 -13.78
N SER A 160 11.06 11.83 -13.88
CA SER A 160 10.17 10.98 -13.10
C SER A 160 9.22 10.25 -14.05
N TYR A 161 8.97 8.97 -13.76
CA TYR A 161 7.98 8.17 -14.44
C TYR A 161 6.91 7.71 -13.44
N ASN A 162 5.67 8.17 -13.68
CA ASN A 162 4.49 7.73 -12.95
C ASN A 162 4.00 6.40 -13.55
N LEU A 163 4.23 5.32 -12.82
CA LEU A 163 3.69 4.01 -13.14
C LEU A 163 2.18 3.97 -12.87
N ASP A 164 1.42 3.59 -13.87
CA ASP A 164 0.02 3.12 -13.74
C ASP A 164 -0.11 1.85 -14.57
N LEU A 165 0.01 0.69 -13.91
CA LEU A 165 0.07 -0.62 -14.54
C LEU A 165 -1.14 -1.46 -14.14
N ASN A 166 -1.95 -1.86 -15.12
CA ASN A 166 -3.00 -2.86 -14.90
C ASN A 166 -2.36 -4.25 -14.76
N VAL A 167 -2.57 -4.89 -13.60
CA VAL A 167 -2.05 -6.21 -13.25
C VAL A 167 -3.15 -7.26 -13.07
N THR A 168 -4.36 -6.97 -13.54
CA THR A 168 -5.49 -7.89 -13.44
C THR A 168 -5.14 -9.24 -14.09
N GLY A 169 -5.30 -10.33 -13.35
CA GLY A 169 -4.98 -11.68 -13.81
C GLY A 169 -3.49 -12.04 -13.81
N TRP A 170 -2.61 -11.14 -13.36
CA TRP A 170 -1.20 -11.47 -13.16
C TRP A 170 -1.06 -12.44 -11.97
N LYS A 171 -0.06 -13.32 -12.03
CA LYS A 171 0.18 -14.29 -10.97
C LYS A 171 0.82 -13.60 -9.76
N ARG A 172 0.52 -14.10 -8.56
CA ARG A 172 1.29 -13.76 -7.35
C ARG A 172 2.78 -13.99 -7.58
N GLY A 173 3.61 -13.06 -7.13
CA GLY A 173 5.06 -13.19 -7.19
C GLY A 173 5.80 -11.86 -7.36
N ASP A 174 7.09 -12.00 -7.64
CA ASP A 174 8.01 -10.88 -7.79
C ASP A 174 8.11 -10.44 -9.25
N TYR A 175 8.13 -9.12 -9.42
CA TYR A 175 8.21 -8.43 -10.70
C TYR A 175 9.30 -7.36 -10.64
N GLU A 176 9.97 -7.16 -11.76
CA GLU A 176 11.01 -6.14 -11.91
C GLU A 176 10.64 -5.19 -13.05
N ILE A 177 10.84 -3.90 -12.81
CA ILE A 177 10.72 -2.83 -13.78
C ILE A 177 12.13 -2.43 -14.17
N TYR A 178 12.40 -2.43 -15.45
CA TYR A 178 13.66 -2.02 -16.03
C TYR A 178 13.47 -0.75 -16.84
N ILE A 179 14.33 0.24 -16.58
CA ILE A 179 14.47 1.42 -17.42
C ILE A 179 15.71 1.21 -18.27
N TYR A 180 15.54 1.18 -19.59
CA TYR A 180 16.63 1.08 -20.57
C TYR A 180 16.89 2.44 -21.19
N THR A 181 18.16 2.75 -21.43
CA THR A 181 18.62 3.83 -22.30
C THR A 181 19.18 3.25 -23.58
N ASP A 182 18.94 3.95 -24.69
CA ASP A 182 19.50 3.65 -26.02
C ASP A 182 19.27 2.17 -26.41
N LEU A 183 18.02 1.73 -26.18
CA LEU A 183 17.43 0.46 -26.56
C LEU A 183 17.95 -0.80 -25.83
N SER A 184 19.13 -0.74 -25.21
CA SER A 184 19.79 -1.96 -24.69
C SER A 184 20.47 -1.79 -23.33
N THR A 185 20.84 -0.58 -22.94
CA THR A 185 21.57 -0.36 -21.69
C THR A 185 20.61 -0.26 -20.53
N VAL A 186 20.73 -1.13 -19.53
CA VAL A 186 19.94 -1.01 -18.29
C VAL A 186 20.44 0.21 -17.53
N HIS A 187 19.58 1.22 -17.40
CA HIS A 187 19.86 2.43 -16.64
C HIS A 187 19.55 2.23 -15.16
N SER A 188 18.37 1.71 -14.86
CA SER A 188 17.94 1.44 -13.49
C SER A 188 16.91 0.31 -13.43
N LYS A 189 16.72 -0.23 -12.23
CA LYS A 189 15.66 -1.19 -11.95
C LYS A 189 14.96 -0.94 -10.62
N ARG A 190 13.70 -1.35 -10.53
CA ARG A 190 12.88 -1.36 -9.32
C ARG A 190 12.11 -2.67 -9.25
N ALA A 191 11.90 -3.20 -8.05
CA ALA A 191 11.14 -4.42 -7.84
C ALA A 191 9.81 -4.12 -7.15
N PHE A 192 8.77 -4.86 -7.49
CA PHE A 192 7.51 -4.88 -6.76
C PHE A 192 7.00 -6.31 -6.65
N LYS A 193 6.16 -6.56 -5.65
CA LYS A 193 5.60 -7.88 -5.36
C LYS A 193 4.08 -7.81 -5.37
N LEU A 194 3.47 -8.74 -6.09
CA LEU A 194 2.04 -9.00 -6.01
C LEU A 194 1.77 -10.07 -4.93
N PRO A 195 0.85 -9.83 -3.98
CA PRO A 195 0.53 -10.75 -2.88
C PRO A 195 -0.38 -11.92 -3.29
#